data_AF-A0A831QJN5-F1
#
_entry.id   AF-A0A831QJN5-F1
#
_cell.length_a   1.000
_cell.length_b   1.000
_cell.length_c   1.000
_cell.angle_alpha   90.00
_cell.angle_beta   90.00
_cell.angle_gamma   90.00
#
_symmetry.space_group_name_H-M   'P 1'
#
loop_
_entity.id
_entity.type
_entity.pdbx_description
1 polymer ?
#
loop_
_entity_poly.entity_id
_entity_poly.type
_entity_poly.pdbx_seq_one_letter_code
_entity_poly.pdbx_strand_id
1 'polypeptide(L)'
;MNGAEEGSIKDKNMESPFIDPVQGDKMLGAFRMACGIKGAVVLIHAPVGCHWGVNFIERLSSVKTNACISALRERSVVFGGEDNLRKTIEIILKNRKRRYLILLAGSVPSIIGEDWQGVIDSLGFDLHTIAIDCGGFLGRMGDGIEECLEAICQWVGDPPAKKERSGPLVNLIGLQRDVIKGEANIKEIKRMLGLIGVRVNSVFPPSSITEIKRASAADLNIVLGWGTRLAHAMEEKWGIPWISLREYPYGLAGTQRFLSAVACSLKGEDAHDGYLEKAIERERRKVLGILKQAHIYLPALYGIPVAVCGDLPQAIGMARFLYREIEVSIEAMHITSSPDSDDEASLPWDMCSEILVQDSW
;
A
#
# COMPACT_ATOMS: atom_id res chain seq x y z
N MET A 1 -39.23 14.57 28.59
CA MET A 1 -38.18 14.41 29.62
C MET A 1 -38.17 12.97 30.04
N ASN A 2 -37.25 12.20 29.48
CA ASN A 2 -36.64 11.00 30.05
C ASN A 2 -35.44 10.74 29.15
N GLY A 3 -34.25 11.01 29.70
CA GLY A 3 -32.99 11.01 28.99
C GLY A 3 -32.65 9.60 28.53
N ALA A 4 -32.37 9.46 27.24
CA ALA A 4 -31.50 8.40 26.77
C ALA A 4 -30.09 8.81 27.21
N GLU A 5 -29.48 8.00 28.08
CA GLU A 5 -28.08 8.14 28.43
C GLU A 5 -27.25 7.99 27.15
N GLU A 6 -26.62 9.09 26.73
CA GLU A 6 -25.50 9.07 25.81
C GLU A 6 -24.37 8.29 26.48
N GLY A 7 -24.23 7.02 26.11
CA GLY A 7 -23.05 6.23 26.41
C GLY A 7 -21.85 6.81 25.65
N SER A 8 -21.28 7.89 26.15
CA SER A 8 -19.99 8.37 25.69
C SER A 8 -18.97 7.27 25.97
N ILE A 9 -18.15 6.92 24.98
CA ILE A 9 -17.04 5.96 25.09
C ILE A 9 -15.92 6.60 25.93
N LYS A 10 -16.21 6.90 27.20
CA LYS A 10 -15.29 7.45 28.20
C LYS A 10 -15.37 6.69 29.54
N ASP A 11 -15.94 5.49 29.55
CA ASP A 11 -15.80 4.59 30.68
C ASP A 11 -14.42 3.92 30.65
N LYS A 12 -13.46 4.58 31.32
CA LYS A 12 -12.05 4.16 31.48
C LYS A 12 -11.84 2.85 32.28
N ASN A 13 -12.90 2.08 32.55
CA ASN A 13 -12.85 0.87 33.39
C ASN A 13 -13.55 -0.37 32.78
N MET A 14 -13.97 -0.33 31.51
CA MET A 14 -14.28 -1.57 30.79
C MET A 14 -12.98 -2.17 30.28
N GLU A 15 -12.73 -3.45 30.58
CA GLU A 15 -11.85 -4.29 29.74
C GLU A 15 -12.16 -3.93 28.29
N SER A 16 -11.13 -3.61 27.50
CA SER A 16 -11.32 -3.07 26.15
C SER A 16 -12.37 -3.94 25.45
N PRO A 17 -13.52 -3.38 25.04
CA PRO A 17 -14.49 -4.18 24.32
C PRO A 17 -13.74 -4.81 23.15
N PHE A 18 -13.91 -6.12 22.95
CA PHE A 18 -13.33 -6.78 21.79
C PHE A 18 -13.93 -6.09 20.54
N ILE A 19 -13.13 -5.24 19.91
CA ILE A 19 -13.47 -4.59 18.66
C ILE A 19 -13.05 -5.57 17.56
N ASP A 20 -13.97 -5.88 16.65
CA ASP A 20 -13.66 -6.73 15.50
C ASP A 20 -12.43 -6.17 14.77
N PRO A 21 -11.33 -6.94 14.69
CA PRO A 21 -10.11 -6.45 14.07
C PRO A 21 -10.33 -6.29 12.57
N VAL A 22 -10.03 -5.10 12.04
CA VAL A 22 -10.10 -4.84 10.59
C VAL A 22 -8.82 -5.19 9.85
N GLN A 23 -7.73 -5.47 10.57
CA GLN A 23 -6.43 -5.81 10.00
C GLN A 23 -6.08 -7.29 10.19
N GLY A 24 -5.31 -7.81 9.23
CA GLY A 24 -4.68 -9.11 9.33
C GLY A 24 -3.35 -9.06 10.07
N ASP A 25 -2.60 -10.15 9.96
CA ASP A 25 -1.26 -10.27 10.52
C ASP A 25 -0.17 -9.77 9.56
N LYS A 26 1.07 -9.77 10.04
CA LYS A 26 2.28 -9.47 9.26
C LYS A 26 2.35 -10.24 7.95
N MET A 27 1.99 -11.53 7.95
CA MET A 27 1.99 -12.35 6.73
C MET A 27 1.03 -11.83 5.68
N LEU A 28 -0.20 -11.49 6.07
CA LEU A 28 -1.18 -10.96 5.13
C LEU A 28 -0.72 -9.63 4.53
N GLY A 29 -0.10 -8.77 5.34
CA GLY A 29 0.51 -7.51 4.88
C GLY A 29 1.58 -7.72 3.81
N ALA A 30 2.57 -8.57 4.10
CA ALA A 30 3.63 -8.90 3.15
C ALA A 30 3.07 -9.58 1.88
N PHE A 31 2.11 -10.47 2.04
CA PHE A 31 1.46 -11.15 0.94
C PHE A 31 0.78 -10.17 -0.03
N ARG A 32 0.06 -9.16 0.48
CA ARG A 32 -0.60 -8.15 -0.37
C ARG A 32 0.39 -7.43 -1.28
N MET A 33 1.60 -7.16 -0.80
CA MET A 33 2.63 -6.47 -1.58
C MET A 33 3.31 -7.40 -2.61
N ALA A 34 3.44 -8.68 -2.28
CA ALA A 34 4.15 -9.67 -3.09
C ALA A 34 3.27 -10.39 -4.13
N CYS A 35 1.98 -10.59 -3.86
CA CYS A 35 1.15 -11.57 -4.56
C CYS A 35 0.97 -11.30 -6.06
N GLY A 36 0.96 -10.04 -6.47
CA GLY A 36 0.72 -9.61 -7.86
C GLY A 36 1.97 -9.51 -8.75
N ILE A 37 3.16 -9.85 -8.24
CA ILE A 37 4.43 -9.63 -8.93
C ILE A 37 4.61 -10.66 -10.05
N LYS A 38 4.35 -10.26 -11.29
CA LYS A 38 4.58 -11.13 -12.46
C LYS A 38 6.07 -11.48 -12.59
N GLY A 39 6.35 -12.78 -12.59
CA GLY A 39 7.71 -13.32 -12.71
C GLY A 39 8.34 -13.76 -11.39
N ALA A 40 7.69 -13.50 -10.25
CA ALA A 40 8.03 -14.06 -8.94
C ALA A 40 6.96 -15.05 -8.47
N VAL A 41 7.36 -16.06 -7.70
CA VAL A 41 6.46 -16.95 -6.96
C VAL A 41 6.48 -16.54 -5.50
N VAL A 42 5.30 -16.46 -4.87
CA VAL A 42 5.19 -16.29 -3.42
C VAL A 42 5.01 -17.67 -2.80
N LEU A 43 5.90 -18.06 -1.90
CA LEU A 43 5.81 -19.30 -1.13
C LEU A 43 5.54 -18.95 0.32
N ILE A 44 4.39 -19.37 0.81
CA ILE A 44 4.02 -19.28 2.22
C ILE A 44 4.51 -20.54 2.89
N HIS A 45 5.44 -20.39 3.84
CA HIS A 45 5.91 -21.50 4.62
C HIS A 45 5.12 -21.57 5.93
N ALA A 46 4.02 -22.33 5.92
CA ALA A 46 3.07 -22.39 7.03
C ALA A 46 2.14 -23.60 6.93
N PRO A 47 1.36 -23.91 7.99
CA PRO A 47 0.24 -24.84 7.91
C PRO A 47 -0.82 -24.37 6.91
N VAL A 48 -1.56 -25.31 6.33
CA VAL A 48 -2.52 -25.05 5.24
C VAL A 48 -3.58 -23.99 5.57
N GLY A 49 -3.95 -23.84 6.84
CA GLY A 49 -4.95 -22.85 7.29
C GLY A 49 -4.51 -21.40 7.10
N CYS A 50 -3.20 -21.10 7.15
CA CYS A 50 -2.68 -19.74 6.97
C CYS A 50 -2.93 -19.19 5.55
N HIS A 51 -3.24 -20.06 4.57
CA HIS A 51 -3.58 -19.65 3.22
C HIS A 51 -5.00 -19.04 3.11
N TRP A 52 -5.79 -19.00 4.19
CA TRP A 52 -7.16 -18.48 4.12
C TRP A 52 -7.23 -16.99 3.75
N GLY A 53 -6.38 -16.16 4.34
CA GLY A 53 -6.33 -14.72 4.02
C GLY A 53 -5.93 -14.47 2.55
N VAL A 54 -5.05 -15.32 2.01
CA VAL A 54 -4.67 -15.31 0.59
C VAL A 54 -5.85 -15.61 -0.32
N ASN A 55 -6.62 -16.66 0.00
CA ASN A 55 -7.83 -16.98 -0.77
C ASN A 55 -8.82 -15.82 -0.78
N PHE A 56 -8.91 -15.05 0.30
CA PHE A 56 -9.80 -13.89 0.39
C PHE A 56 -9.37 -12.78 -0.59
N ILE A 57 -8.07 -12.47 -0.63
CA ILE A 57 -7.50 -11.50 -1.59
C ILE A 57 -7.73 -11.98 -3.03
N GLU A 58 -7.51 -13.27 -3.31
CA GLU A 58 -7.74 -13.83 -4.66
C GLU A 58 -9.21 -13.73 -5.11
N ARG A 59 -10.14 -13.83 -4.16
CA ARG A 59 -11.59 -13.80 -4.45
C ARG A 59 -12.16 -12.40 -4.55
N LEU A 60 -11.69 -11.49 -3.71
CA LEU A 60 -12.24 -10.13 -3.62
C LEU A 60 -11.49 -9.11 -4.45
N SER A 61 -10.23 -9.38 -4.79
CA SER A 61 -9.42 -8.48 -5.60
C SER A 61 -9.39 -8.91 -7.07
N SER A 62 -8.96 -7.99 -7.93
CA SER A 62 -8.68 -8.28 -9.34
C SER A 62 -7.24 -8.77 -9.58
N VAL A 63 -6.45 -8.94 -8.51
CA VAL A 63 -5.04 -9.30 -8.59
C VAL A 63 -4.93 -10.80 -8.85
N LYS A 64 -4.28 -11.16 -9.96
CA LYS A 64 -3.89 -12.55 -10.22
C LYS A 64 -2.67 -12.87 -9.38
N THR A 65 -2.87 -13.71 -8.39
CA THR A 65 -1.81 -14.15 -7.49
C THR A 65 -0.98 -15.27 -8.11
N ASN A 66 0.23 -15.44 -7.59
CA ASN A 66 1.11 -16.54 -7.93
C ASN A 66 1.70 -17.14 -6.66
N ALA A 67 0.80 -17.59 -5.78
CA ALA A 67 1.11 -18.06 -4.44
C ALA A 67 1.07 -19.60 -4.34
N CYS A 68 1.83 -20.13 -3.41
CA CYS A 68 1.79 -21.55 -3.03
C CYS A 68 2.13 -21.68 -1.54
N ILE A 69 1.82 -22.83 -0.95
CA ILE A 69 2.05 -23.11 0.47
C ILE A 69 2.82 -24.42 0.64
N SER A 70 3.76 -24.46 1.59
CA SER A 70 4.53 -25.67 1.92
C SER A 70 3.72 -26.75 2.65
N ALA A 71 2.52 -26.39 3.13
CA ALA A 71 1.56 -27.27 3.80
C ALA A 71 2.18 -28.03 4.99
N LEU A 72 2.67 -27.29 5.98
CA LEU A 72 3.19 -27.87 7.21
C LEU A 72 2.10 -28.65 7.95
N ARG A 73 2.48 -29.79 8.54
CA ARG A 73 1.62 -30.66 9.35
C ARG A 73 2.21 -30.83 10.73
N GLU A 74 1.49 -31.51 11.62
CA GLU A 74 1.90 -31.78 13.01
C GLU A 74 3.30 -32.40 13.07
N ARG A 75 3.61 -33.33 12.16
CA ARG A 75 4.95 -33.92 12.06
C ARG A 75 6.04 -32.87 11.78
N SER A 76 5.76 -31.88 10.93
CA SER A 76 6.69 -30.79 10.63
C SER A 76 6.91 -29.89 11.84
N VAL A 77 5.91 -29.73 12.72
CA VAL A 77 6.06 -28.98 13.97
C VAL A 77 7.01 -29.70 14.93
N VAL A 78 6.96 -31.04 14.98
CA VAL A 78 7.81 -31.84 15.89
C VAL A 78 9.24 -31.99 15.38
N PHE A 79 9.42 -32.22 14.08
CA PHE A 79 10.72 -32.58 13.49
C PHE A 79 11.34 -31.49 12.60
N GLY A 80 10.68 -30.34 12.47
CA GLY A 80 11.05 -29.29 11.51
C GLY A 80 10.37 -29.47 10.15
N GLY A 81 10.10 -28.35 9.49
CA GLY A 81 9.51 -28.18 8.17
C GLY A 81 10.52 -27.93 7.04
N GLU A 82 11.82 -27.93 7.34
CA GLU A 82 12.90 -27.67 6.37
C GLU A 82 12.85 -28.60 5.15
N ASP A 83 12.59 -29.90 5.37
CA ASP A 83 12.40 -30.88 4.30
C ASP A 83 11.18 -30.57 3.42
N ASN A 84 10.09 -30.08 4.03
CA ASN A 84 8.90 -29.65 3.31
C ASN A 84 9.22 -28.41 2.47
N LEU A 85 9.95 -27.45 3.05
CA LEU A 85 10.40 -26.24 2.35
C LEU A 85 11.25 -26.60 1.13
N ARG A 86 12.31 -27.40 1.34
CA ARG A 86 13.23 -27.86 0.29
C ARG A 86 12.47 -28.51 -0.87
N LYS A 87 11.64 -29.52 -0.57
CA LYS A 87 10.83 -30.22 -1.59
C LYS A 87 9.89 -29.28 -2.34
N THR A 88 9.27 -28.34 -1.63
CA THR A 88 8.36 -27.36 -2.24
C THR A 88 9.10 -26.46 -3.22
N ILE A 89 10.26 -25.92 -2.83
CA ILE A 89 11.07 -25.08 -3.71
C ILE A 89 11.56 -25.89 -4.92
N GLU A 90 12.03 -27.13 -4.73
CA GLU A 90 12.42 -28.00 -5.85
C GLU A 90 11.28 -28.24 -6.86
N ILE A 91 10.04 -28.44 -6.39
CA ILE A 91 8.86 -28.56 -7.26
C ILE A 91 8.60 -27.27 -8.03
N ILE A 92 8.73 -26.11 -7.37
CA ILE A 92 8.57 -24.80 -8.02
C ILE A 92 9.64 -24.62 -9.11
N LEU A 93 10.90 -24.93 -8.80
CA LEU A 93 12.03 -24.79 -9.72
C LEU A 93 11.93 -25.73 -10.93
N LYS A 94 11.46 -26.97 -10.74
CA LYS A 94 11.24 -27.92 -11.85
C LYS A 94 10.23 -27.41 -12.87
N ASN A 95 9.20 -26.69 -12.42
CA ASN A 95 8.09 -26.27 -13.26
C ASN A 95 8.25 -24.86 -13.84
N ARG A 96 9.26 -24.08 -13.42
CA ARG A 96 9.38 -22.67 -13.79
C ARG A 96 10.77 -22.27 -14.24
N LYS A 97 10.81 -21.55 -15.38
CA LYS A 97 12.05 -21.06 -16.00
C LYS A 97 12.64 -19.82 -15.33
N ARG A 98 11.86 -19.05 -14.56
CA ARG A 98 12.29 -17.80 -13.91
C ARG A 98 12.39 -18.01 -12.41
N ARG A 99 13.53 -17.65 -11.82
CA ARG A 99 13.92 -18.00 -10.44
C ARG A 99 13.84 -16.80 -9.51
N TYR A 100 12.65 -16.22 -9.36
CA TYR A 100 12.36 -15.22 -8.31
C TYR A 100 11.36 -15.83 -7.34
N LEU A 101 11.74 -15.92 -6.06
CA LEU A 101 10.94 -16.51 -4.99
C LEU A 101 10.85 -15.52 -3.83
N ILE A 102 9.64 -15.25 -3.36
CA ILE A 102 9.39 -14.54 -2.11
C ILE A 102 8.89 -15.58 -1.11
N LEU A 103 9.71 -15.89 -0.11
CA LEU A 103 9.35 -16.76 1.00
C LEU A 103 8.75 -15.93 2.14
N LEU A 104 7.54 -16.26 2.54
CA LEU A 104 6.87 -15.70 3.72
C LEU A 104 6.81 -16.79 4.79
N ALA A 105 7.67 -16.73 5.80
CA ALA A 105 7.68 -17.68 6.91
C ALA A 105 6.55 -17.35 7.90
N GLY A 106 5.61 -18.26 8.13
CA GLY A 106 4.50 -18.05 9.04
C GLY A 106 4.85 -18.35 10.49
N SER A 107 3.88 -18.19 11.39
CA SER A 107 4.09 -18.31 12.84
C SER A 107 4.73 -19.62 13.31
N VAL A 108 4.39 -20.75 12.68
CA VAL A 108 4.91 -22.06 13.09
C VAL A 108 6.43 -22.18 12.86
N PRO A 109 6.95 -21.97 11.63
CA PRO A 109 8.40 -21.92 11.39
C PRO A 109 9.14 -20.94 12.29
N SER A 110 8.59 -19.75 12.53
CA SER A 110 9.21 -18.73 13.38
C SER A 110 9.28 -19.16 14.84
N ILE A 111 8.22 -19.81 15.38
CA ILE A 111 8.19 -20.29 16.77
C ILE A 111 9.19 -21.41 17.01
N ILE A 112 9.30 -22.36 16.08
CA ILE A 112 10.20 -23.50 16.25
C ILE A 112 11.65 -23.16 15.85
N GLY A 113 11.88 -21.99 15.26
CA GLY A 113 13.20 -21.48 14.92
C GLY A 113 13.86 -22.22 13.74
N GLU A 114 13.10 -22.48 12.67
CA GLU A 114 13.65 -23.11 11.46
C GLU A 114 14.70 -22.24 10.77
N ASP A 115 15.75 -22.87 10.24
CA ASP A 115 16.74 -22.19 9.41
C ASP A 115 16.33 -22.21 7.92
N TRP A 116 15.27 -21.50 7.57
CA TRP A 116 14.81 -21.41 6.18
C TRP A 116 15.83 -20.74 5.26
N GLN A 117 16.70 -19.86 5.79
CA GLN A 117 17.75 -19.23 5.00
C GLN A 117 18.82 -20.25 4.62
N GLY A 118 19.27 -21.09 5.57
CA GLY A 118 20.16 -22.20 5.29
C GLY A 118 19.59 -23.20 4.28
N VAL A 119 18.28 -23.47 4.32
CA VAL A 119 17.60 -24.28 3.30
C VAL A 119 17.68 -23.62 1.93
N ILE A 120 17.37 -22.32 1.82
CA ILE A 120 17.45 -21.55 0.56
C ILE A 120 18.89 -21.57 0.01
N ASP A 121 19.88 -21.29 0.85
CA ASP A 121 21.29 -21.19 0.45
C ASP A 121 21.80 -22.54 -0.07
N SER A 122 21.30 -23.64 0.48
CA SER A 122 21.64 -24.99 0.02
C SER A 122 21.09 -25.37 -1.37
N LEU A 123 20.16 -24.59 -1.93
CA LEU A 123 19.55 -24.84 -3.25
C LEU A 123 20.32 -24.17 -4.41
N GLY A 124 21.30 -23.33 -4.11
CA GLY A 124 22.26 -22.75 -5.06
C GLY A 124 21.96 -21.31 -5.52
N PHE A 125 23.00 -20.66 -6.08
CA PHE A 125 23.05 -19.21 -6.44
C PHE A 125 22.09 -18.75 -7.53
N ASP A 126 21.45 -19.69 -8.19
CA ASP A 126 20.61 -19.45 -9.34
C ASP A 126 19.22 -18.88 -8.95
N LEU A 127 18.87 -18.93 -7.67
CA LEU A 127 17.59 -18.50 -7.13
C LEU A 127 17.68 -17.10 -6.51
N HIS A 128 16.95 -16.14 -7.08
CA HIS A 128 16.76 -14.83 -6.44
C HIS A 128 15.65 -14.96 -5.39
N THR A 129 16.04 -14.93 -4.13
CA THR A 129 15.10 -15.03 -3.00
C THR A 129 14.97 -13.73 -2.25
N ILE A 130 13.77 -13.49 -1.76
CA ILE A 130 13.51 -12.63 -0.59
C ILE A 130 12.86 -13.54 0.44
N ALA A 131 13.40 -13.60 1.66
CA ALA A 131 12.79 -14.31 2.76
C ALA A 131 12.41 -13.31 3.85
N ILE A 132 11.17 -13.39 4.32
CA ILE A 132 10.60 -12.49 5.32
C ILE A 132 10.03 -13.34 6.44
N ASP A 133 10.41 -13.01 7.68
CA ASP A 133 9.79 -13.60 8.86
C ASP A 133 8.45 -12.89 9.11
N CYS A 134 7.37 -13.60 8.79
CA CYS A 134 6.01 -13.14 8.87
C CYS A 134 5.23 -13.83 9.99
N GLY A 135 5.91 -14.30 11.04
CA GLY A 135 5.23 -14.78 12.24
C GLY A 135 4.20 -13.76 12.73
N GLY A 136 2.94 -14.16 12.86
CA GLY A 136 1.84 -13.22 13.15
C GLY A 136 1.96 -12.52 14.51
N PHE A 137 2.79 -13.05 15.41
CA PHE A 137 3.13 -12.45 16.70
C PHE A 137 4.28 -11.43 16.63
N LEU A 138 4.98 -11.33 15.48
CA LEU A 138 6.13 -10.42 15.31
C LEU A 138 5.73 -9.01 14.89
N GLY A 139 4.50 -8.81 14.42
CA GLY A 139 4.07 -7.50 13.97
C GLY A 139 2.70 -7.51 13.33
N ARG A 140 2.26 -6.30 13.00
CA ARG A 140 0.96 -6.00 12.40
C ARG A 140 1.03 -6.15 10.90
N MET A 141 -0.14 -6.05 10.27
CA MET A 141 -0.25 -6.01 8.82
C MET A 141 0.61 -4.92 8.18
N GLY A 142 0.67 -3.73 8.79
CA GLY A 142 1.50 -2.61 8.33
C GLY A 142 2.99 -2.94 8.30
N ASP A 143 3.50 -3.60 9.33
CA ASP A 143 4.90 -4.03 9.39
C ASP A 143 5.26 -4.98 8.25
N GLY A 144 4.34 -5.89 7.92
CA GLY A 144 4.50 -6.80 6.79
C GLY A 144 4.50 -6.09 5.44
N ILE A 145 3.69 -5.03 5.29
CA ILE A 145 3.68 -4.19 4.08
C ILE A 145 5.03 -3.49 3.92
N GLU A 146 5.50 -2.80 4.95
CA GLU A 146 6.76 -2.06 4.91
C GLU A 146 7.97 -2.98 4.68
N GLU A 147 8.07 -4.07 5.45
CA GLU A 147 9.20 -5.01 5.34
C GLU A 147 9.24 -5.71 3.98
N CYS A 148 8.08 -6.03 3.40
CA CYS A 148 8.03 -6.60 2.06
C CYS A 148 8.43 -5.58 0.99
N LEU A 149 7.94 -4.34 1.08
CA LEU A 149 8.33 -3.28 0.15
C LEU A 149 9.83 -2.98 0.24
N GLU A 150 10.38 -2.89 1.45
CA GLU A 150 11.82 -2.69 1.67
C GLU A 150 12.63 -3.88 1.12
N ALA A 151 12.22 -5.12 1.38
CA ALA A 151 12.95 -6.28 0.89
C ALA A 151 12.98 -6.36 -0.65
N ILE A 152 11.91 -5.90 -1.32
CA ILE A 152 11.86 -5.78 -2.78
C ILE A 152 12.96 -4.86 -3.34
N CYS A 153 13.49 -3.93 -2.54
CA CYS A 153 14.60 -3.05 -2.91
C CYS A 153 15.84 -3.85 -3.39
N GLN A 154 16.04 -5.07 -2.87
CA GLN A 154 17.13 -5.96 -3.28
C GLN A 154 17.08 -6.36 -4.76
N TRP A 155 15.90 -6.33 -5.39
CA TRP A 155 15.69 -6.69 -6.79
C TRP A 155 15.67 -5.51 -7.75
N VAL A 156 15.78 -4.28 -7.23
CA VAL A 156 15.92 -3.08 -8.06
C VAL A 156 17.29 -3.10 -8.73
N GLY A 157 17.29 -2.90 -10.05
CA GLY A 157 18.51 -2.92 -10.85
C GLY A 157 19.31 -1.63 -10.70
N ASP A 158 20.55 -1.65 -11.15
CA ASP A 158 21.38 -0.45 -11.17
C ASP A 158 20.81 0.62 -12.12
N PRO A 159 21.02 1.91 -11.80
CA PRO A 159 20.49 3.00 -12.59
C PRO A 159 21.08 2.94 -14.00
N PRO A 160 20.25 3.01 -15.05
CA PRO A 160 20.77 3.08 -16.41
C PRO A 160 21.55 4.39 -16.60
N ALA A 161 22.53 4.40 -17.51
CA ALA A 161 23.21 5.63 -17.92
C ALA A 161 22.17 6.73 -18.24
N LYS A 162 22.38 7.93 -17.69
CA LYS A 162 21.47 9.08 -17.88
C LYS A 162 21.40 9.39 -19.38
N LYS A 163 20.30 8.96 -20.01
CA LYS A 163 19.93 9.37 -21.37
C LYS A 163 19.19 10.70 -21.29
N GLU A 164 19.32 11.54 -22.30
CA GLU A 164 18.40 12.67 -22.49
C GLU A 164 16.96 12.12 -22.57
N ARG A 165 16.08 12.67 -21.74
CA ARG A 165 14.69 12.25 -21.60
C ARG A 165 13.79 13.45 -21.80
N SER A 166 12.62 13.21 -22.36
CA SER A 166 11.60 14.23 -22.64
C SER A 166 10.87 14.78 -21.39
N GLY A 167 11.24 14.34 -20.18
CA GLY A 167 10.59 14.75 -18.93
C GLY A 167 10.95 13.85 -17.75
N PRO A 168 10.64 14.31 -16.52
CA PRO A 168 10.97 13.62 -15.28
C PRO A 168 10.24 12.28 -15.13
N LEU A 169 10.92 11.34 -14.49
CA LEU A 169 10.41 10.01 -14.13
C LEU A 169 10.15 9.94 -12.64
N VAL A 170 9.01 9.38 -12.23
CA VAL A 170 8.69 9.18 -10.81
C VAL A 170 8.30 7.75 -10.52
N ASN A 171 8.57 7.27 -9.31
CA ASN A 171 7.95 6.05 -8.80
C ASN A 171 6.77 6.41 -7.90
N LEU A 172 5.72 5.60 -7.94
CA LEU A 172 4.63 5.66 -6.98
C LEU A 172 4.81 4.53 -5.97
N ILE A 173 4.76 4.83 -4.68
CA ILE A 173 4.96 3.86 -3.60
C ILE A 173 3.75 3.88 -2.66
N GLY A 174 3.28 2.72 -2.23
CA GLY A 174 2.18 2.57 -1.27
C GLY A 174 0.78 2.36 -1.87
N LEU A 175 0.65 2.49 -3.20
CA LEU A 175 -0.65 2.32 -3.89
C LEU A 175 -1.06 0.86 -4.02
N GLN A 176 -2.00 0.43 -3.19
CA GLN A 176 -2.49 -0.93 -3.16
C GLN A 176 -3.26 -1.30 -4.45
N ARG A 177 -2.97 -2.48 -5.03
CA ARG A 177 -3.62 -2.99 -6.26
C ARG A 177 -4.82 -3.89 -5.96
N ASP A 178 -4.80 -4.49 -4.79
CA ASP A 178 -5.76 -5.47 -4.31
C ASP A 178 -7.03 -4.84 -3.71
N VAL A 179 -7.04 -3.52 -3.55
CA VAL A 179 -8.23 -2.75 -3.13
C VAL A 179 -9.20 -2.52 -4.28
N ILE A 180 -10.44 -2.19 -3.92
CA ILE A 180 -11.49 -1.84 -4.87
C ILE A 180 -11.00 -0.72 -5.80
N LYS A 181 -11.04 -0.98 -7.11
CA LYS A 181 -10.58 -0.06 -8.16
C LYS A 181 -9.10 0.35 -8.05
N GLY A 182 -8.24 -0.38 -7.34
CA GLY A 182 -6.82 -0.06 -7.17
C GLY A 182 -6.08 0.18 -8.51
N GLU A 183 -6.28 -0.68 -9.52
CA GLU A 183 -5.68 -0.48 -10.84
C GLU A 183 -6.21 0.78 -11.56
N ALA A 184 -7.50 1.11 -11.37
CA ALA A 184 -8.07 2.32 -11.92
C ALA A 184 -7.52 3.58 -11.24
N ASN A 185 -7.32 3.53 -9.92
CA ASN A 185 -6.69 4.61 -9.15
C ASN A 185 -5.26 4.85 -9.63
N ILE A 186 -4.45 3.79 -9.79
CA ILE A 186 -3.09 3.89 -10.33
C ILE A 186 -3.10 4.47 -11.74
N LYS A 187 -4.02 4.03 -12.60
CA LYS A 187 -4.18 4.56 -13.97
C LYS A 187 -4.52 6.05 -13.96
N GLU A 188 -5.39 6.49 -13.06
CA GLU A 188 -5.78 7.89 -12.96
C GLU A 188 -4.64 8.76 -12.42
N ILE A 189 -3.92 8.31 -11.40
CA ILE A 189 -2.73 9.01 -10.90
C ILE A 189 -1.67 9.15 -12.01
N LYS A 190 -1.44 8.10 -12.80
CA LYS A 190 -0.58 8.16 -14.00
C LYS A 190 -1.05 9.20 -15.01
N ARG A 191 -2.37 9.27 -15.26
CA ARG A 191 -2.95 10.27 -16.17
C ARG A 191 -2.75 11.69 -15.65
N MET A 192 -3.03 11.92 -14.36
CA MET A 192 -2.89 13.22 -13.70
C MET A 192 -1.44 13.72 -13.76
N LEU A 193 -0.47 12.87 -13.43
CA LEU A 193 0.96 13.20 -13.57
C LEU A 193 1.35 13.50 -15.02
N GLY A 194 0.78 12.77 -15.99
CA GLY A 194 0.97 13.04 -17.41
C GLY A 194 0.53 14.43 -17.85
N LEU A 195 -0.45 15.05 -17.18
CA LEU A 195 -0.89 16.42 -17.48
C LEU A 195 0.24 17.44 -17.27
N ILE A 196 1.10 17.19 -16.27
CA ILE A 196 2.22 18.06 -15.92
C ILE A 196 3.55 17.61 -16.57
N GLY A 197 3.49 16.69 -17.54
CA GLY A 197 4.67 16.17 -18.25
C GLY A 197 5.49 15.15 -17.46
N VAL A 198 4.99 14.68 -16.32
CA VAL A 198 5.64 13.69 -15.46
C VAL A 198 5.24 12.29 -15.90
N ARG A 199 6.21 11.38 -16.04
CA ARG A 199 5.95 9.98 -16.39
C ARG A 199 6.22 9.06 -15.21
N VAL A 200 5.33 8.11 -14.98
CA VAL A 200 5.52 7.09 -13.95
C VAL A 200 6.40 5.96 -14.48
N ASN A 201 7.54 5.78 -13.82
CA ASN A 201 8.51 4.74 -14.10
C ASN A 201 8.08 3.41 -13.48
N SER A 202 7.85 3.38 -12.16
CA SER A 202 7.44 2.17 -11.44
C SER A 202 6.34 2.47 -10.43
N VAL A 203 5.58 1.45 -10.07
CA VAL A 203 4.56 1.51 -9.02
C VAL A 203 4.86 0.38 -8.03
N PHE A 204 4.79 0.67 -6.73
CA PHE A 204 4.94 -0.28 -5.65
C PHE A 204 3.63 -0.34 -4.84
N PRO A 205 3.03 -1.53 -4.63
CA PRO A 205 3.47 -2.86 -5.05
C PRO A 205 3.63 -3.07 -6.57
N PRO A 206 4.73 -3.74 -6.99
CA PRO A 206 5.08 -3.86 -8.39
C PRO A 206 4.23 -4.87 -9.14
N SER A 207 3.95 -4.56 -10.40
CA SER A 207 3.22 -5.48 -11.29
C SER A 207 4.09 -6.60 -11.85
N SER A 208 5.42 -6.42 -11.84
CA SER A 208 6.37 -7.36 -12.44
C SER A 208 7.81 -7.13 -11.99
N ILE A 209 8.65 -8.17 -12.07
CA ILE A 209 10.11 -8.04 -11.88
C ILE A 209 10.73 -7.00 -12.80
N THR A 210 10.24 -6.87 -14.04
CA THR A 210 10.72 -5.88 -15.00
C THR A 210 10.44 -4.44 -14.56
N GLU A 211 9.35 -4.21 -13.83
CA GLU A 211 9.03 -2.90 -13.25
C GLU A 211 9.94 -2.60 -12.06
N ILE A 212 10.22 -3.59 -11.20
CA ILE A 212 11.16 -3.43 -10.08
C ILE A 212 12.56 -3.05 -10.58
N LYS A 213 13.07 -3.78 -11.58
CA LYS A 213 14.44 -3.58 -12.09
C LYS A 213 14.72 -2.18 -12.62
N ARG A 214 13.69 -1.47 -13.11
CA ARG A 214 13.85 -0.11 -13.64
C ARG A 214 13.64 0.98 -12.59
N ALA A 215 13.24 0.65 -11.36
CA ALA A 215 12.83 1.63 -10.35
C ALA A 215 13.91 2.66 -10.01
N SER A 216 15.19 2.28 -10.04
CA SER A 216 16.34 3.16 -9.82
C SER A 216 16.51 4.28 -10.86
N ALA A 217 15.79 4.23 -11.98
CA ALA A 217 15.84 5.25 -13.02
C ALA A 217 14.99 6.50 -12.73
N ALA A 218 14.23 6.53 -11.64
CA ALA A 218 13.35 7.64 -11.28
C ALA A 218 14.13 8.84 -10.69
N ASP A 219 13.56 10.02 -10.89
CA ASP A 219 14.03 11.30 -10.37
C ASP A 219 13.38 11.65 -9.01
N LEU A 220 12.25 11.03 -8.67
CA LEU A 220 11.53 11.21 -7.40
C LEU A 220 10.69 9.96 -7.05
N ASN A 221 10.65 9.59 -5.77
CA ASN A 221 9.69 8.63 -5.22
C ASN A 221 8.52 9.37 -4.55
N ILE A 222 7.29 9.04 -4.92
CA ILE A 222 6.07 9.61 -4.33
C ILE A 222 5.42 8.53 -3.47
N VAL A 223 5.49 8.69 -2.15
CA VAL A 223 4.91 7.78 -1.17
C VAL A 223 3.48 8.22 -0.86
N LEU A 224 2.54 7.29 -0.98
CA LEU A 224 1.11 7.47 -0.74
C LEU A 224 0.68 6.41 0.27
N GLY A 225 0.76 6.75 1.56
CA GLY A 225 0.57 5.81 2.65
C GLY A 225 1.84 5.03 2.97
N TRP A 226 1.95 3.82 2.44
CA TRP A 226 2.98 2.84 2.81
C TRP A 226 4.23 2.92 1.93
N GLY A 227 5.32 2.33 2.40
CA GLY A 227 6.61 2.17 1.73
C GLY A 227 7.61 3.27 2.04
N THR A 228 7.52 3.88 3.23
CA THR A 228 8.51 4.84 3.72
C THR A 228 9.88 4.18 3.86
N ARG A 229 9.94 2.92 4.35
CA ARG A 229 11.18 2.14 4.46
C ARG A 229 11.82 1.89 3.10
N LEU A 230 11.02 1.56 2.08
CA LEU A 230 11.51 1.44 0.69
C LEU A 230 12.03 2.78 0.15
N ALA A 231 11.31 3.88 0.39
CA ALA A 231 11.72 5.20 -0.09
C ALA A 231 13.07 5.63 0.50
N HIS A 232 13.25 5.44 1.81
CA HIS A 232 14.53 5.66 2.49
C HIS A 232 15.65 4.77 1.92
N ALA A 233 15.40 3.47 1.76
CA ALA A 233 16.40 2.57 1.18
C ALA A 233 16.81 2.98 -0.25
N MET A 234 15.86 3.51 -1.04
CA MET A 234 16.13 4.01 -2.39
C MET A 234 16.92 5.33 -2.40
N GLU A 235 16.66 6.20 -1.42
CA GLU A 235 17.41 7.44 -1.20
C GLU A 235 18.86 7.13 -0.80
N GLU A 236 19.08 6.23 0.16
CA GLU A 236 20.42 5.86 0.61
C GLU A 236 21.26 5.20 -0.48
N LYS A 237 20.65 4.31 -1.29
CA LYS A 237 21.38 3.50 -2.27
C LYS A 237 21.58 4.19 -3.62
N TRP A 238 20.61 4.98 -4.08
CA TRP A 238 20.65 5.62 -5.41
C TRP A 238 20.50 7.13 -5.38
N GLY A 239 20.33 7.75 -4.21
CA GLY A 239 20.15 9.20 -4.08
C GLY A 239 18.83 9.71 -4.65
N ILE A 240 17.80 8.86 -4.72
CA ILE A 240 16.49 9.24 -5.27
C ILE A 240 15.69 9.93 -4.15
N PRO A 241 15.40 11.23 -4.25
CA PRO A 241 14.62 11.93 -3.24
C PRO A 241 13.20 11.37 -3.19
N TRP A 242 12.51 11.63 -2.08
CA TRP A 242 11.14 11.17 -1.90
C TRP A 242 10.27 12.19 -1.17
N ILE A 243 8.96 12.13 -1.42
CA ILE A 243 7.95 12.87 -0.69
C ILE A 243 6.89 11.92 -0.15
N SER A 244 6.38 12.21 1.04
CA SER A 244 5.24 11.51 1.62
C SER A 244 3.99 12.37 1.54
N LEU A 245 2.95 11.82 0.93
CA LEU A 245 1.64 12.45 0.86
C LEU A 245 0.69 11.70 1.77
N ARG A 246 0.15 12.44 2.75
CA ARG A 246 -0.75 11.95 3.79
C ARG A 246 -2.17 11.68 3.30
N GLU A 247 -2.50 12.06 2.08
CA GLU A 247 -3.84 11.91 1.53
C GLU A 247 -3.80 11.49 0.07
N TYR A 248 -4.76 10.65 -0.33
CA TYR A 248 -5.01 10.39 -1.73
C TYR A 248 -5.63 11.62 -2.43
N PRO A 249 -5.33 11.84 -3.72
CA PRO A 249 -5.79 13.01 -4.47
C PRO A 249 -7.27 12.92 -4.88
N TYR A 250 -8.16 12.92 -3.90
CA TYR A 250 -9.60 12.98 -4.13
C TYR A 250 -10.07 14.42 -4.38
N GLY A 251 -11.06 14.57 -5.26
CA GLY A 251 -11.64 15.86 -5.59
C GLY A 251 -10.71 16.79 -6.39
N LEU A 252 -11.23 17.98 -6.71
CA LEU A 252 -10.47 19.02 -7.39
C LEU A 252 -9.35 19.57 -6.51
N ALA A 253 -9.65 19.83 -5.23
CA ALA A 253 -8.70 20.43 -4.30
C ALA A 253 -7.57 19.45 -3.94
N GLY A 254 -7.89 18.16 -3.72
CA GLY A 254 -6.87 17.13 -3.48
C GLY A 254 -6.00 16.88 -4.70
N THR A 255 -6.59 16.83 -5.89
CA THR A 255 -5.83 16.73 -7.15
C THR A 255 -4.88 17.91 -7.33
N GLN A 256 -5.34 19.14 -7.08
CA GLN A 256 -4.50 20.33 -7.17
C GLN A 256 -3.33 20.28 -6.18
N ARG A 257 -3.57 19.95 -4.90
CA ARG A 257 -2.50 19.81 -3.90
C ARG A 257 -1.47 18.76 -4.29
N PHE A 258 -1.93 17.59 -4.75
CA PHE A 258 -1.06 16.52 -5.23
C PHE A 258 -0.16 16.97 -6.39
N LEU A 259 -0.74 17.57 -7.44
CA LEU A 259 0.04 18.03 -8.59
C LEU A 259 1.01 19.15 -8.23
N SER A 260 0.60 20.10 -7.38
CA SER A 260 1.46 21.16 -6.88
C SER A 260 2.63 20.61 -6.04
N ALA A 261 2.39 19.66 -5.15
CA ALA A 261 3.44 19.05 -4.33
C ALA A 261 4.49 18.32 -5.19
N VAL A 262 4.04 17.56 -6.18
CA VAL A 262 4.93 16.85 -7.12
C VAL A 262 5.72 17.84 -7.98
N ALA A 263 5.06 18.88 -8.51
CA ALA A 263 5.72 19.90 -9.32
C ALA A 263 6.79 20.65 -8.52
N CYS A 264 6.47 21.07 -7.29
CA CYS A 264 7.39 21.74 -6.37
C CYS A 264 8.63 20.89 -6.11
N SER A 265 8.43 19.60 -5.85
CA SER A 265 9.52 18.67 -5.53
C SER A 265 10.44 18.39 -6.73
N LEU A 266 9.92 18.45 -7.96
CA LEU A 266 10.69 18.17 -9.18
C LEU A 266 11.37 19.40 -9.78
N LYS A 267 10.76 20.58 -9.67
CA LYS A 267 11.19 21.81 -10.36
C LYS A 267 11.62 22.94 -9.41
N GLY A 268 11.41 22.82 -8.11
CA GLY A 268 11.70 23.89 -7.15
C GLY A 268 10.94 25.18 -7.50
N GLU A 269 11.65 26.30 -7.62
CA GLU A 269 11.06 27.61 -7.97
C GLU A 269 10.40 27.64 -9.36
N ASP A 270 10.83 26.78 -10.29
CA ASP A 270 10.24 26.65 -11.63
C ASP A 270 8.94 25.83 -11.66
N ALA A 271 8.46 25.36 -10.49
CA ALA A 271 7.23 24.58 -10.37
C ALA A 271 5.96 25.36 -10.73
N HIS A 272 6.01 26.69 -10.58
CA HIS A 272 4.94 27.62 -10.96
C HIS A 272 5.11 28.15 -12.39
N ASP A 273 5.52 27.29 -13.32
CA ASP A 273 5.34 27.62 -14.72
C ASP A 273 3.83 27.76 -15.00
N GLY A 274 3.45 28.72 -15.85
CA GLY A 274 2.04 28.90 -16.23
C GLY A 274 1.44 27.67 -16.94
N TYR A 275 2.20 26.59 -17.12
CA TYR A 275 1.74 25.32 -17.66
C TYR A 275 1.00 24.48 -16.61
N LEU A 276 1.50 24.38 -15.36
CA LEU A 276 0.79 23.70 -14.26
C LEU A 276 -0.61 24.30 -14.03
N GLU A 277 -0.68 25.62 -13.90
CA GLU A 277 -1.95 26.34 -13.68
C GLU A 277 -2.92 26.13 -14.84
N LYS A 278 -2.44 26.20 -16.09
CA LYS A 278 -3.25 25.93 -17.29
C LYS A 278 -3.76 24.49 -17.32
N ALA A 279 -2.94 23.52 -16.90
CA ALA A 279 -3.34 22.11 -16.85
C ALA A 279 -4.44 21.88 -15.81
N ILE A 280 -4.26 22.40 -14.60
CA ILE A 280 -5.26 22.31 -13.51
C ILE A 280 -6.56 22.99 -13.93
N GLU A 281 -6.49 24.21 -14.47
CA GLU A 281 -7.66 24.98 -14.87
C GLU A 281 -8.42 24.30 -16.04
N ARG A 282 -7.70 23.66 -16.97
CA ARG A 282 -8.33 22.87 -18.03
C ARG A 282 -9.12 21.69 -17.47
N GLU A 283 -8.56 20.95 -16.51
CA GLU A 283 -9.28 19.82 -15.89
C GLU A 283 -10.44 20.32 -15.03
N ARG A 284 -10.26 21.41 -14.27
CA ARG A 284 -11.32 22.06 -13.49
C ARG A 284 -12.53 22.37 -14.35
N ARG A 285 -12.34 22.98 -15.54
CA ARG A 285 -13.44 23.27 -16.46
C ARG A 285 -14.16 22.02 -16.96
N LYS A 286 -13.45 20.91 -17.20
CA LYS A 286 -14.07 19.65 -17.61
C LYS A 286 -14.95 19.09 -16.50
N VAL A 287 -14.43 19.02 -15.27
CA VAL A 287 -15.16 18.51 -14.11
C VAL A 287 -16.38 19.38 -13.83
N LEU A 288 -16.24 20.71 -13.83
CA LEU A 288 -17.36 21.63 -13.68
C LEU A 288 -18.38 21.50 -14.83
N GLY A 289 -17.94 21.19 -16.04
CA GLY A 289 -18.83 20.92 -17.17
C GLY A 289 -19.72 19.68 -16.94
N ILE A 290 -19.18 18.64 -16.31
CA ILE A 290 -19.92 17.43 -15.93
C ILE A 290 -20.85 17.76 -14.75
N LEU A 291 -20.35 18.43 -13.71
CA LEU A 291 -21.13 18.79 -12.52
C LEU A 291 -22.30 19.71 -12.85
N LYS A 292 -22.17 20.60 -13.85
CA LYS A 292 -23.28 21.41 -14.36
C LYS A 292 -24.49 20.59 -14.79
N GLN A 293 -24.32 19.34 -15.23
CA GLN A 293 -25.46 18.48 -15.58
C GLN A 293 -26.18 17.95 -14.33
N ALA A 294 -25.46 17.80 -13.21
CA ALA A 294 -25.96 17.27 -11.96
C ALA A 294 -26.22 18.33 -10.88
N HIS A 295 -26.00 19.63 -11.19
CA HIS A 295 -26.01 20.71 -10.20
C HIS A 295 -27.31 20.84 -9.41
N ILE A 296 -28.44 20.42 -10.00
CA ILE A 296 -29.77 20.44 -9.36
C ILE A 296 -29.82 19.48 -8.16
N TYR A 297 -29.05 18.39 -8.20
CA TYR A 297 -29.06 17.36 -7.16
C TYR A 297 -28.01 17.57 -6.07
N LEU A 298 -26.98 18.38 -6.31
CA LEU A 298 -25.92 18.62 -5.33
C LEU A 298 -26.43 19.20 -4.00
N PRO A 299 -27.37 20.16 -3.97
CA PRO A 299 -27.91 20.68 -2.72
C PRO A 299 -28.59 19.62 -1.85
N ALA A 300 -29.05 18.50 -2.43
CA ALA A 300 -29.65 17.41 -1.67
C ALA A 300 -28.61 16.65 -0.83
N LEU A 301 -27.32 16.77 -1.14
CA LEU A 301 -26.23 16.13 -0.41
C LEU A 301 -25.75 16.96 0.77
N TYR A 302 -26.06 18.26 0.79
CA TYR A 302 -25.52 19.19 1.78
C TYR A 302 -26.01 18.86 3.19
N GLY A 303 -25.08 18.75 4.12
CA GLY A 303 -25.34 18.38 5.51
C GLY A 303 -25.80 16.94 5.73
N ILE A 304 -25.79 16.07 4.70
CA ILE A 304 -26.05 14.64 4.92
C ILE A 304 -24.98 14.09 5.88
N PRO A 305 -25.37 13.41 6.96
CA PRO A 305 -24.42 12.76 7.86
C PRO A 305 -23.80 11.52 7.20
N VAL A 306 -22.47 11.44 7.21
CA VAL A 306 -21.68 10.36 6.60
C VAL A 306 -20.61 9.90 7.58
N ALA A 307 -20.36 8.58 7.59
CA ALA A 307 -19.18 7.99 8.21
C ALA A 307 -18.18 7.54 7.12
N VAL A 308 -16.89 7.82 7.33
CA VAL A 308 -15.82 7.44 6.39
C VAL A 308 -14.94 6.36 7.02
N CYS A 309 -14.70 5.28 6.28
CA CYS A 309 -13.87 4.16 6.73
C CYS A 309 -12.83 3.81 5.67
N GLY A 310 -11.56 3.66 6.05
CA GLY A 310 -10.49 3.31 5.12
C GLY A 310 -9.09 3.41 5.72
N ASP A 311 -8.07 3.11 4.90
CA ASP A 311 -6.68 3.41 5.26
C ASP A 311 -6.50 4.92 5.47
N LEU A 312 -5.50 5.33 6.24
CA LEU A 312 -5.32 6.72 6.63
C LEU A 312 -5.30 7.68 5.41
N PRO A 313 -4.51 7.45 4.35
CA PRO A 313 -4.49 8.35 3.20
C PRO A 313 -5.82 8.41 2.44
N GLN A 314 -6.52 7.28 2.31
CA GLN A 314 -7.82 7.24 1.67
C GLN A 314 -8.88 7.94 2.50
N ALA A 315 -8.92 7.66 3.81
CA ALA A 315 -9.90 8.23 4.72
C ALA A 315 -9.77 9.75 4.78
N ILE A 316 -8.55 10.28 4.95
CA ILE A 316 -8.31 11.73 4.97
C ILE A 316 -8.70 12.37 3.64
N GLY A 317 -8.24 11.81 2.51
CA GLY A 317 -8.51 12.38 1.19
C GLY A 317 -10.00 12.36 0.85
N MET A 318 -10.69 11.25 1.14
CA MET A 318 -12.14 11.11 0.92
C MET A 318 -12.94 12.05 1.83
N ALA A 319 -12.61 12.08 3.13
CA ALA A 319 -13.24 12.98 4.09
C ALA A 319 -13.11 14.43 3.64
N ARG A 320 -11.92 14.85 3.23
CA ARG A 320 -11.70 16.23 2.78
C ARG A 320 -12.49 16.58 1.52
N PHE A 321 -12.59 15.65 0.56
CA PHE A 321 -13.42 15.83 -0.62
C PHE A 321 -14.90 15.97 -0.25
N LEU A 322 -15.40 15.05 0.56
CA LEU A 322 -16.79 15.03 1.02
C LEU A 322 -17.15 16.30 1.80
N TYR A 323 -16.31 16.70 2.75
CA TYR A 323 -16.54 17.87 3.60
C TYR A 323 -16.40 19.20 2.83
N ARG A 324 -15.32 19.39 2.06
CA ARG A 324 -15.01 20.69 1.45
C ARG A 324 -15.62 20.92 0.06
N GLU A 325 -15.85 19.87 -0.72
CA GLU A 325 -16.35 20.01 -2.10
C GLU A 325 -17.81 19.63 -2.25
N ILE A 326 -18.30 18.67 -1.44
CA ILE A 326 -19.70 18.22 -1.48
C ILE A 326 -20.53 18.80 -0.33
N GLU A 327 -19.89 19.35 0.72
CA GLU A 327 -20.55 19.93 1.90
C GLU A 327 -21.40 18.92 2.70
N VAL A 328 -20.96 17.66 2.79
CA VAL A 328 -21.60 16.67 3.70
C VAL A 328 -21.05 16.80 5.13
N SER A 329 -21.82 16.37 6.12
CA SER A 329 -21.39 16.33 7.53
C SER A 329 -20.67 15.01 7.82
N ILE A 330 -19.43 15.07 8.30
CA ILE A 330 -18.67 13.87 8.68
C ILE A 330 -18.84 13.63 10.17
N GLU A 331 -19.74 12.73 10.52
CA GLU A 331 -20.07 12.42 11.91
C GLU A 331 -19.03 11.50 12.55
N ALA A 332 -18.45 10.58 11.76
CA ALA A 332 -17.45 9.65 12.25
C ALA A 332 -16.41 9.28 11.18
N MET A 333 -15.18 9.06 11.62
CA MET A 333 -14.10 8.49 10.80
C MET A 333 -13.53 7.24 11.47
N HIS A 334 -13.39 6.17 10.71
CA HIS A 334 -12.73 4.94 11.14
C HIS A 334 -11.48 4.69 10.30
N ILE A 335 -10.31 4.92 10.89
CA ILE A 335 -9.02 4.66 10.27
C ILE A 335 -8.66 3.22 10.55
N THR A 336 -8.73 2.40 9.49
CA THR A 336 -8.50 0.96 9.59
C THR A 336 -7.03 0.60 9.59
N SER A 337 -6.16 1.47 9.06
CA SER A 337 -4.72 1.26 9.04
C SER A 337 -3.92 2.54 8.82
N SER A 338 -2.80 2.70 9.51
CA SER A 338 -1.89 3.85 9.42
C SER A 338 -0.45 3.42 9.14
N PRO A 339 0.24 4.01 8.14
CA PRO A 339 1.69 3.90 7.98
C PRO A 339 2.38 4.65 9.12
N ASP A 340 3.00 3.90 10.03
CA ASP A 340 3.59 4.36 11.29
C ASP A 340 2.59 5.01 12.28
N SER A 341 3.04 5.15 13.53
CA SER A 341 2.30 5.80 14.62
C SER A 341 2.20 7.30 14.34
N ASP A 342 1.32 7.69 13.43
CA ASP A 342 1.01 9.09 13.18
C ASP A 342 0.49 9.70 14.49
N ASP A 343 1.08 10.84 14.89
CA ASP A 343 0.62 11.62 16.03
C ASP A 343 -0.88 11.90 15.86
N GLU A 344 -1.71 11.49 16.83
CA GLU A 344 -3.16 11.76 16.84
C GLU A 344 -3.46 13.25 16.61
N ALA A 345 -2.55 14.14 17.03
CA ALA A 345 -2.64 15.59 16.84
C ALA A 345 -2.67 16.02 15.36
N SER A 346 -2.21 15.16 14.44
CA SER A 346 -2.14 15.43 13.01
C SER A 346 -3.35 14.91 12.22
N LEU A 347 -4.29 14.27 12.89
CA LEU A 347 -5.55 13.82 12.32
C LEU A 347 -6.49 15.00 12.02
N PRO A 348 -7.43 14.85 11.07
CA PRO A 348 -8.29 15.94 10.63
C PRO A 348 -9.45 16.24 11.60
N TRP A 349 -9.12 16.61 12.85
CA TRP A 349 -10.09 17.00 13.88
C TRP A 349 -10.91 18.25 13.49
N ASP A 350 -10.43 19.03 12.51
CA ASP A 350 -11.19 20.15 11.93
C ASP A 350 -12.40 19.68 11.11
N MET A 351 -12.39 18.45 10.61
CA MET A 351 -13.43 17.90 9.75
C MET A 351 -14.37 16.91 10.47
N CYS A 352 -13.90 16.27 11.54
CA CYS A 352 -14.67 15.28 12.28
C CYS A 352 -14.28 15.28 13.76
N SER A 353 -15.27 15.27 14.66
CA SER A 353 -15.05 15.22 16.11
C SER A 353 -14.87 13.80 16.65
N GLU A 354 -15.28 12.77 15.90
CA GLU A 354 -15.17 11.37 16.29
C GLU A 354 -14.29 10.59 15.31
N ILE A 355 -13.01 10.45 15.66
CA ILE A 355 -12.05 9.68 14.88
C ILE A 355 -11.64 8.46 15.70
N LEU A 356 -11.99 7.28 15.20
CA LEU A 356 -11.53 6.00 15.72
C LEU A 356 -10.34 5.53 14.90
N VAL A 357 -9.17 5.46 15.52
CA VAL A 357 -8.00 4.79 14.95
C VAL A 357 -7.93 3.39 15.53
N GLN A 358 -7.95 2.37 14.68
CA GLN A 358 -7.68 1.02 15.14
C GLN A 358 -6.17 0.81 15.30
N ASP A 359 -5.69 0.98 16.53
CA ASP A 359 -4.43 0.40 16.97
C ASP A 359 -4.58 -1.12 16.93
N SER A 360 -4.05 -1.73 15.87
CA SER A 360 -4.29 -3.13 15.57
C SER A 360 -3.34 -3.99 16.41
N TRP A 361 -3.71 -4.25 17.66
CA TRP A 361 -3.03 -5.11 18.66
C TRP A 361 -1.58 -4.75 19.01
#